data_AF-A0A9P6UH09-F1
#
_entry.id   AF-A0A9P6UH09-F1
#
_cell.length_a   1.000
_cell.length_b   1.000
_cell.length_c   1.000
_cell.angle_alpha   90.00
_cell.angle_beta   90.00
_cell.angle_gamma   90.00
#
_symmetry.space_group_name_H-M   'P 1'
#
loop_
_entity.id
_entity.type
_entity.pdbx_description
1 polymer ?
#
loop_
_entity_poly.entity_id
_entity_poly.type
_entity_poly.pdbx_seq_one_letter_code
_entity_poly.pdbx_strand_id
1 'polypeptide(L)'
;MSAANAATRAAKKAPTIFQTWFRAEVIPIYGVLGFAVGGACWYVTRLARGVDVTWDRKNNPHPWLHVDQETQLKLVTVKEGQGFTKSYTRDRL
;
A
#
# COMPACT_ATOMS: atom_id res chain seq x y z
N MET A 1 -58.53 -21.39 -5.92
CA MET A 1 -57.44 -20.46 -6.30
C MET A 1 -56.27 -20.62 -5.33
N SER A 2 -55.39 -21.62 -5.49
CA SER A 2 -54.19 -21.76 -4.62
C SER A 2 -53.08 -22.68 -5.15
N ALA A 3 -53.08 -23.04 -6.45
CA ALA A 3 -52.04 -23.91 -7.02
C ALA A 3 -51.08 -23.18 -7.97
N ALA A 4 -51.50 -22.06 -8.55
CA ALA A 4 -50.73 -21.34 -9.57
C ALA A 4 -49.49 -20.61 -9.03
N ASN A 5 -49.49 -20.22 -7.74
CA ASN A 5 -48.38 -19.49 -7.14
C ASN A 5 -47.24 -20.39 -6.62
N ALA A 6 -47.45 -21.72 -6.57
CA ALA A 6 -46.44 -22.66 -6.11
C ALA A 6 -45.40 -22.98 -7.21
N ALA A 7 -45.83 -22.98 -8.47
CA ALA A 7 -44.97 -23.30 -9.63
C ALA A 7 -44.03 -22.16 -10.05
N THR A 8 -44.25 -20.93 -9.56
CA THR A 8 -43.41 -19.76 -9.89
C THR A 8 -42.17 -19.62 -8.99
N ARG A 9 -41.95 -20.51 -8.02
CA ARG A 9 -40.66 -20.63 -7.35
C ARG A 9 -39.68 -21.41 -8.24
N ALA A 10 -39.41 -20.86 -9.42
CA ALA A 10 -38.30 -21.29 -10.26
C ALA A 10 -37.02 -21.21 -9.42
N ALA A 11 -36.31 -22.34 -9.30
CA ALA A 11 -35.06 -22.44 -8.57
C ALA A 11 -34.09 -21.38 -9.08
N LYS A 12 -33.87 -20.30 -8.32
CA LYS A 12 -32.82 -19.32 -8.62
C LYS A 12 -31.50 -20.07 -8.58
N LYS A 13 -30.88 -20.28 -9.74
CA LYS A 13 -29.57 -20.93 -9.87
C LYS A 13 -28.59 -20.17 -8.97
N ALA A 14 -27.91 -20.88 -8.06
CA ALA A 14 -26.93 -20.25 -7.19
C ALA A 14 -25.86 -19.55 -8.04
N PRO A 15 -25.43 -18.33 -7.65
CA PRO A 15 -24.44 -17.60 -8.42
C PRO A 15 -23.15 -18.42 -8.49
N THR A 16 -22.51 -18.43 -9.66
CA THR A 16 -21.21 -19.07 -9.79
C THR A 16 -20.18 -18.31 -8.97
N ILE A 17 -19.05 -18.97 -8.68
CA ILE A 17 -17.95 -18.35 -7.92
C ILE A 17 -17.52 -17.07 -8.64
N PHE A 18 -17.27 -17.12 -9.95
CA PHE A 18 -16.91 -15.92 -10.74
C PHE A 18 -17.97 -14.80 -10.67
N GLN A 19 -19.26 -15.12 -10.68
CA GLN A 19 -20.32 -14.10 -10.51
C GLN A 19 -20.34 -13.47 -9.12
N THR A 20 -19.81 -14.16 -8.11
CA THR A 20 -19.73 -13.65 -6.74
C THR A 20 -18.51 -12.73 -6.56
N TRP A 21 -17.38 -13.10 -7.16
CA TRP A 21 -16.15 -12.32 -7.10
C TRP A 21 -16.17 -11.06 -7.98
N PHE A 22 -16.95 -11.04 -9.08
CA PHE A 22 -17.07 -9.89 -9.98
C PHE A 22 -18.38 -9.10 -9.83
N ARG A 23 -19.04 -9.15 -8.66
CA ARG A 23 -20.20 -8.29 -8.38
C ARG A 23 -19.76 -6.83 -8.34
N ALA A 24 -20.51 -5.95 -9.02
CA ALA A 24 -20.20 -4.52 -9.07
C ALA A 24 -20.10 -3.86 -7.69
N GLU A 25 -20.84 -4.37 -6.70
CA GLU A 25 -20.82 -3.91 -5.31
C GLU A 25 -19.52 -4.25 -4.56
N VAL A 26 -18.80 -5.30 -4.99
CA VAL A 26 -17.60 -5.80 -4.31
C VAL A 26 -16.32 -5.18 -4.89
N ILE A 27 -16.34 -4.72 -6.14
CA ILE A 27 -15.21 -4.09 -6.82
C ILE A 27 -14.63 -2.90 -6.03
N PRO A 28 -15.44 -1.97 -5.48
CA PRO A 28 -14.93 -0.86 -4.67
C PRO A 28 -14.21 -1.33 -3.39
N ILE A 29 -14.69 -2.42 -2.78
CA ILE A 29 -14.10 -2.99 -1.56
C ILE A 29 -12.69 -3.51 -1.86
N TYR A 30 -12.52 -4.24 -2.97
CA TYR A 30 -11.20 -4.70 -3.40
C TYR A 30 -10.26 -3.55 -3.75
N GLY A 31 -10.79 -2.46 -4.33
CA GLY A 31 -10.02 -1.25 -4.61
C GLY A 31 -9.43 -0.63 -3.35
N VAL A 32 -10.26 -0.37 -2.34
CA VAL A 32 -9.80 0.23 -1.06
C VAL A 32 -8.89 -0.72 -0.29
N LEU A 33 -9.21 -2.02 -0.25
CA LEU A 33 -8.37 -3.02 0.40
C LEU A 33 -6.99 -3.13 -0.27
N GLY A 34 -6.97 -3.23 -1.59
CA GLY A 34 -5.73 -3.28 -2.37
C GLY A 34 -4.89 -2.02 -2.19
N PHE A 35 -5.52 -0.85 -2.18
CA PHE A 35 -4.84 0.42 -1.89
C PHE A 35 -4.30 0.46 -0.46
N ALA A 36 -5.06 0.01 0.53
CA ALA A 36 -4.64 -0.01 1.93
C ALA A 36 -3.43 -0.93 2.15
N VAL A 37 -3.51 -2.17 1.66
CA VAL A 37 -2.40 -3.14 1.79
C VAL A 37 -1.19 -2.69 0.96
N GLY A 38 -1.41 -2.22 -0.27
CA GLY A 38 -0.36 -1.69 -1.13
C GLY A 38 0.35 -0.48 -0.51
N GLY A 39 -0.41 0.48 0.01
CA GLY A 39 0.10 1.66 0.71
C GLY A 39 0.87 1.30 1.98
N ALA A 40 0.37 0.34 2.76
CA ALA A 40 1.07 -0.16 3.95
C ALA A 40 2.40 -0.83 3.58
N CYS A 41 2.41 -1.74 2.60
CA CYS A 41 3.62 -2.38 2.10
C CYS A 41 4.64 -1.37 1.57
N TRP A 42 4.18 -0.39 0.80
CA TRP A 42 5.02 0.70 0.30
C TRP A 42 5.64 1.50 1.46
N TYR A 43 4.84 1.87 2.45
CA TYR A 43 5.31 2.68 3.56
C TYR A 43 6.30 1.94 4.46
N VAL A 44 6.07 0.65 4.73
CA VAL A 44 7.03 -0.20 5.45
C VAL A 44 8.34 -0.30 4.67
N THR A 45 8.29 -0.48 3.35
CA THR A 45 9.49 -0.50 2.50
C THR A 45 10.25 0.83 2.58
N ARG A 46 9.55 1.97 2.61
CA ARG A 46 10.16 3.29 2.80
C ARG A 46 10.82 3.45 4.17
N LEU A 47 10.20 2.93 5.24
CA LEU A 47 10.75 2.96 6.60
C LEU A 47 11.97 2.04 6.76
N ALA A 48 11.90 0.85 6.19
CA ALA A 48 13.04 -0.09 6.12
C ALA A 48 14.27 0.57 5.47
N ARG A 49 14.06 1.52 4.55
CA ARG A 49 15.14 2.26 3.89
C ARG A 49 15.57 3.54 4.61
N GLY A 50 15.18 3.76 5.87
CA GLY A 50 15.60 4.92 6.66
C GLY A 50 17.04 4.83 7.22
N VAL A 51 17.72 5.95 7.38
CA VAL A 51 19.14 6.06 7.80
C VAL A 51 19.49 5.29 9.08
N ASP A 52 18.51 5.12 9.97
CA ASP A 52 18.67 4.42 11.26
C ASP A 52 18.70 2.90 11.14
N VAL A 53 18.28 2.35 9.99
CA VAL A 53 18.18 0.90 9.76
C VAL A 53 19.41 0.41 9.00
N THR A 54 20.22 -0.47 9.58
CA THR A 54 21.41 -1.04 8.90
C THR A 54 21.09 -2.42 8.30
N TRP A 55 21.07 -2.53 6.97
CA TRP A 55 20.93 -3.80 6.23
C TRP A 55 22.29 -4.44 5.97
N ASP A 56 23.19 -3.74 5.27
CA ASP A 56 24.58 -4.18 5.10
C ASP A 56 25.47 -3.76 6.28
N ARG A 57 25.68 -4.70 7.21
CA ARG A 57 26.60 -4.50 8.35
C ARG A 57 28.08 -4.63 7.98
N LYS A 58 28.42 -5.12 6.79
CA LYS A 58 29.80 -5.39 6.38
C LYS A 58 30.41 -4.21 5.62
N ASN A 59 29.71 -3.69 4.60
CA ASN A 59 30.23 -2.60 3.78
C ASN A 59 29.70 -1.22 4.19
N ASN A 60 28.57 -1.14 4.91
CA ASN A 60 28.00 0.13 5.37
C ASN A 60 27.38 0.03 6.78
N PRO A 61 28.18 -0.27 7.82
CA PRO A 61 27.68 -0.46 9.18
C PRO A 61 27.02 0.79 9.78
N HIS A 62 27.37 1.98 9.28
CA HIS A 62 26.91 3.27 9.81
C HIS A 62 26.33 4.17 8.70
N PRO A 63 25.10 3.89 8.21
CA PRO A 63 24.52 4.61 7.08
C PRO A 63 24.32 6.11 7.31
N TRP A 64 24.18 6.54 8.57
CA TRP A 64 24.00 7.93 8.96
C TRP A 64 25.24 8.81 8.74
N LEU A 65 26.45 8.23 8.61
CA LEU A 65 27.67 9.01 8.33
C LEU A 65 27.67 9.67 6.94
N HIS A 66 26.79 9.23 6.05
CA HIS A 66 26.69 9.76 4.68
C HIS A 66 25.55 10.77 4.51
N VAL A 67 24.92 11.18 5.61
CA VAL A 67 23.84 12.17 5.60
C VAL A 67 24.44 13.53 5.93
N ASP A 68 24.31 14.46 4.98
CA ASP A 68 24.71 15.85 5.16
C ASP A 68 23.54 16.68 5.74
N GLN A 69 23.84 17.81 6.38
CA GLN A 69 22.85 18.73 6.94
C GLN A 69 21.90 19.29 5.87
N GLU A 70 22.40 19.37 4.63
CA GLU A 70 21.65 19.80 3.43
C GLU A 70 20.66 18.73 2.91
N THR A 71 20.65 17.53 3.52
CA THR A 71 19.86 16.38 3.06
C THR A 71 18.53 16.28 3.81
N GLN A 72 17.42 16.35 3.09
CA GLN A 72 16.09 16.12 3.65
C GLN A 72 15.85 14.63 3.91
N LEU A 73 15.65 14.29 5.19
CA LEU A 73 15.27 12.93 5.63
C LEU A 73 13.76 12.69 5.66
N LYS A 74 12.99 13.77 5.88
CA LYS A 74 11.53 13.73 6.02
C LYS A 74 10.87 13.40 4.68
N LEU A 75 9.68 12.79 4.71
CA LEU A 75 8.91 12.49 3.51
C LEU A 75 8.49 13.78 2.77
N VAL A 76 8.02 14.76 3.53
CA VAL A 76 7.57 16.06 3.02
C VAL A 76 8.06 17.16 3.95
N THR A 77 8.51 18.26 3.36
CA THR A 77 8.84 19.47 4.08
C THR A 77 7.73 20.49 3.83
N VAL A 78 7.09 20.96 4.90
CA VAL A 78 5.97 21.92 4.80
C VAL A 78 6.44 23.38 4.76
N LYS A 79 7.67 23.64 5.23
CA LYS A 79 8.27 24.98 5.24
C LYS A 79 9.26 25.11 4.09
N GLU A 80 8.83 25.78 3.03
CA GLU A 80 9.70 26.23 1.94
C GLU A 80 10.70 27.23 2.53
N GLY A 81 11.99 26.87 2.62
CA GLY A 81 13.03 27.69 3.27
C GLY A 81 13.90 26.99 4.31
N GLN A 82 13.77 25.68 4.52
CA GLN A 82 14.67 24.91 5.41
C GLN A 82 16.04 24.59 4.78
N GLY A 83 16.38 25.20 3.65
CA GLY A 83 17.72 25.11 3.04
C GLY A 83 18.07 23.76 2.39
N PHE A 84 17.25 22.71 2.54
CA PHE A 84 17.58 21.40 1.99
C PHE A 84 17.70 21.43 0.46
N THR A 85 18.90 21.15 -0.04
CA THR A 85 19.19 21.07 -1.48
C THR A 85 19.08 19.64 -2.03
N LYS A 86 19.06 18.63 -1.16
CA LYS A 86 19.08 17.21 -1.54
C LYS A 86 17.96 16.43 -0.84
N SER A 87 17.40 15.45 -1.53
CA SER A 87 16.50 14.44 -0.93
C SER A 87 17.28 13.18 -0.60
N TYR A 88 17.03 12.59 0.57
CA TYR A 88 17.66 11.33 0.94
C TYR A 88 17.19 10.17 0.04
N THR A 89 18.14 9.43 -0.51
CA THR A 89 17.93 8.19 -1.25
C THR A 89 18.83 7.10 -0.70
N ARG A 90 18.31 5.86 -0.64
CA ARG A 90 19.05 4.68 -0.20
C ARG A 90 19.55 3.86 -1.38
N ASP A 91 20.70 4.21 -1.93
CA ASP A 91 21.31 3.50 -3.08
C ASP A 91 22.16 2.31 -2.66
N ARG A 92 22.66 2.32 -1.42
CA ARG A 92 23.52 1.27 -0.86
C ARG A 92 22.73 0.54 0.23
N LEU A 93 22.20 -0.63 -0.13
CA LEU A 93 21.52 -1.56 0.77
C LEU A 93 22.44 -2.71 1.16
#